data_AF-A0A8J0PIZ1-F1
#
_entry.id   AF-A0A8J0PIZ1-F1
#
_cell.length_a   1.000
_cell.length_b   1.000
_cell.length_c   1.000
_cell.angle_alpha   90.00
_cell.angle_beta   90.00
_cell.angle_gamma   90.00
#
_symmetry.space_group_name_H-M   'P 1'
#
loop_
_entity.id
_entity.type
_entity.pdbx_description
1 polymer ?
#
loop_
_entity_poly.entity_id
_entity_poly.type
_entity_poly.pdbx_seq_one_letter_code
_entity_poly.pdbx_strand_id
1 'polypeptide(L)'
;MPLNTEQWIVTSTSKSQGSAEFLIGMEPLNYSFNSVQNKADCQEVGKLDASLRCNFTRTTPDCSVGDGYINYLDGAFCSFLPSLFPLAIFLYTLWLLYLFIILAVTAEKFFCPNLSAISRILRLSHNVAGVTFLAFGNGAPDVFSAVAAFSDSRTAGLAIGALFGAGVFVTTVVAGGITIVKPFTAASRPFLRDIVFYISAIFLTFFILYQGFVTLAEALVYLLLYLVYVFVVVISTA
;
A
#
# COMPACT_ATOMS: atom_id res chain seq x y z
N MET A 1 -43.09 -9.02 -41.10
CA MET A 1 -42.56 -7.85 -41.84
C MET A 1 -43.48 -6.66 -41.55
N PRO A 2 -42.96 -5.45 -41.37
CA PRO A 2 -42.27 -4.98 -40.16
C PRO A 2 -42.84 -3.62 -39.69
N LEU A 3 -42.03 -2.89 -38.90
CA LEU A 3 -42.05 -1.43 -38.64
C LEU A 3 -42.88 -1.04 -37.39
N ASN A 4 -42.39 -0.26 -36.42
CA ASN A 4 -41.12 0.41 -36.12
C ASN A 4 -41.34 1.26 -34.85
N THR A 5 -40.31 1.37 -34.02
CA THR A 5 -40.27 2.15 -32.79
C THR A 5 -39.55 3.47 -33.08
N GLU A 6 -40.20 4.61 -32.87
CA GLU A 6 -39.59 5.95 -32.99
C GLU A 6 -39.71 6.73 -31.68
N GLN A 7 -38.61 7.42 -31.37
CA GLN A 7 -38.51 8.73 -30.72
C GLN A 7 -39.01 8.91 -29.28
N TRP A 8 -38.05 9.09 -28.36
CA TRP A 8 -38.12 10.20 -27.41
C TRP A 8 -36.82 11.02 -27.46
N ILE A 9 -36.94 12.18 -28.10
CA ILE A 9 -36.00 13.30 -28.06
C ILE A 9 -36.25 14.04 -26.74
N VAL A 10 -35.23 14.19 -25.88
CA VAL A 10 -35.15 15.29 -24.91
C VAL A 10 -33.73 15.85 -24.88
N THR A 11 -33.54 16.86 -25.73
CA THR A 11 -32.91 18.16 -25.46
C THR A 11 -31.61 18.22 -24.63
N SER A 12 -30.52 18.54 -25.34
CA SER A 12 -29.28 19.13 -24.84
C SER A 12 -29.44 20.60 -24.41
N THR A 13 -28.79 21.05 -23.33
CA THR A 13 -28.16 22.39 -23.26
C THR A 13 -27.19 22.52 -22.06
N SER A 14 -25.92 22.77 -22.35
CA SER A 14 -24.96 23.69 -21.69
C SER A 14 -23.53 23.18 -21.94
N LYS A 15 -22.85 23.51 -23.05
CA LYS A 15 -22.26 24.79 -23.47
C LYS A 15 -21.08 25.24 -22.57
N SER A 16 -19.87 24.83 -22.92
CA SER A 16 -18.72 25.75 -22.97
C SER A 16 -17.78 25.40 -24.12
N GLN A 17 -17.83 26.26 -25.12
CA GLN A 17 -17.04 26.34 -26.34
C GLN A 17 -15.55 26.56 -26.02
N GLY A 18 -14.67 25.94 -26.80
CA GLY A 18 -13.22 26.17 -26.75
C GLY A 18 -12.52 25.52 -27.94
N SER A 19 -12.78 26.07 -29.12
CA SER A 19 -12.21 25.69 -30.41
C SER A 19 -10.70 25.98 -30.50
N ALA A 20 -9.92 24.98 -30.89
CA ALA A 20 -8.67 25.16 -31.62
C ALA A 20 -8.56 24.04 -32.66
N GLU A 21 -9.12 24.29 -33.85
CA GLU A 21 -8.76 23.55 -35.05
C GLU A 21 -7.33 23.93 -35.44
N PHE A 22 -6.43 22.96 -35.44
CA PHE A 22 -5.15 23.06 -36.13
C PHE A 22 -4.98 21.79 -36.97
N LEU A 23 -5.34 21.92 -38.24
CA LEU A 23 -5.20 20.88 -39.26
C LEU A 23 -3.74 20.84 -39.74
N ILE A 24 -3.02 19.77 -39.38
CA ILE A 24 -1.93 19.25 -40.22
C ILE A 24 -2.27 17.79 -40.50
N GLY A 25 -2.47 17.48 -41.77
CA GLY A 25 -2.89 16.16 -42.25
C GLY A 25 -1.89 15.06 -41.91
N MET A 26 -2.43 13.99 -41.34
CA MET A 26 -1.95 12.62 -41.48
C MET A 26 -3.19 11.72 -41.35
N GLU A 27 -3.28 10.70 -42.20
CA GLU A 27 -4.37 9.72 -42.26
C GLU A 27 -4.92 9.28 -40.90
N PRO A 28 -6.25 9.03 -40.77
CA PRO A 28 -6.77 8.43 -39.56
C PRO A 28 -6.26 6.98 -39.51
N LEU A 29 -5.29 6.71 -38.63
CA LEU A 29 -5.11 5.36 -38.13
C LEU A 29 -6.40 4.99 -37.41
N ASN A 30 -7.25 4.28 -38.14
CA ASN A 30 -8.45 3.61 -37.67
C ASN A 30 -8.02 2.42 -36.79
N TYR A 31 -7.30 2.71 -35.70
CA TYR A 31 -7.02 1.77 -34.64
C TYR A 31 -8.21 1.83 -33.70
N SER A 32 -9.04 0.79 -33.77
CA SER A 32 -10.27 0.56 -33.00
C SER A 32 -10.32 1.24 -31.63
N PHE A 33 -10.88 2.45 -31.59
CA PHE A 33 -11.18 3.18 -30.35
C PHE A 33 -12.29 2.50 -29.53
N ASN A 34 -13.01 1.53 -30.12
CA ASN A 34 -14.18 0.88 -29.53
C ASN A 34 -13.92 -0.49 -28.87
N SER A 35 -12.67 -0.96 -28.74
CA SER A 35 -12.36 -2.23 -28.04
C SER A 35 -11.41 -2.10 -26.84
N VAL A 36 -10.90 -0.90 -26.54
CA VAL A 36 -9.97 -0.67 -25.41
C VAL A 36 -10.68 -0.22 -24.12
N GLN A 37 -11.99 0.03 -24.16
CA GLN A 37 -12.79 0.22 -22.95
C GLN A 37 -12.97 -1.07 -22.12
N ASN A 38 -12.40 -2.20 -22.58
CA ASN A 38 -12.23 -3.40 -21.76
C ASN A 38 -11.11 -3.18 -20.74
N LYS A 39 -11.47 -2.63 -19.58
CA LYS A 39 -10.71 -2.65 -18.32
C LYS A 39 -9.23 -2.25 -18.48
N ALA A 40 -8.98 -0.99 -18.86
CA ALA A 40 -7.64 -0.42 -18.79
C ALA A 40 -7.16 -0.41 -17.32
N ASP A 41 -6.07 -1.12 -17.04
CA ASP A 41 -5.40 -1.18 -15.73
C ASP A 41 -4.58 0.10 -15.52
N CYS A 42 -4.67 0.70 -14.34
CA CYS A 42 -3.88 1.89 -14.02
C CYS A 42 -2.35 1.64 -14.11
N GLN A 43 -1.90 0.39 -14.03
CA GLN A 43 -0.50 0.00 -14.22
C GLN A 43 0.07 0.42 -15.59
N GLU A 44 -0.77 0.55 -16.61
CA GLU A 44 -0.35 0.91 -17.97
C GLU A 44 0.06 2.39 -18.10
N VAL A 45 -0.24 3.24 -17.11
CA VAL A 45 0.06 4.69 -17.15
C VAL A 45 1.54 4.99 -17.40
N GLY A 46 2.44 4.12 -16.93
CA GLY A 46 3.88 4.27 -17.11
C GLY A 46 4.34 4.11 -18.57
N LYS A 47 3.57 3.39 -19.40
CA LYS A 47 3.89 3.11 -20.81
C LYS A 47 3.43 4.22 -21.76
N LEU A 48 2.55 5.11 -21.30
CA LEU A 48 2.06 6.23 -22.08
C LEU A 48 3.06 7.40 -22.08
N ASP A 49 3.03 8.18 -23.17
CA ASP A 49 3.72 9.45 -23.27
C ASP A 49 3.28 10.42 -22.17
N ALA A 50 4.23 11.24 -21.71
CA ALA A 50 4.04 12.09 -20.53
C ALA A 50 2.87 13.08 -20.66
N SER A 51 2.50 13.48 -21.87
CA SER A 51 1.35 14.35 -22.16
C SER A 51 -0.01 13.66 -22.00
N LEU A 52 -0.08 12.34 -22.23
CA LEU A 52 -1.32 11.56 -22.19
C LEU A 52 -1.63 11.00 -20.79
N ARG A 53 -0.62 10.93 -19.90
CA ARG A 53 -0.75 10.36 -18.55
C ARG A 53 -1.81 11.03 -17.69
N CYS A 54 -1.91 12.36 -17.72
CA CYS A 54 -2.92 13.07 -16.93
C CYS A 54 -4.35 12.74 -17.39
N ASN A 55 -4.58 12.78 -18.72
CA ASN A 55 -5.90 12.46 -19.27
C ASN A 55 -6.27 11.00 -18.96
N PHE A 56 -5.33 10.06 -19.13
CA PHE A 56 -5.52 8.66 -18.79
C PHE A 56 -5.86 8.44 -17.30
N THR A 57 -5.14 9.13 -16.39
CA THR A 57 -5.37 9.02 -14.93
C THR A 57 -6.77 9.49 -14.52
N ARG A 58 -7.30 10.53 -15.17
CA ARG A 58 -8.65 11.06 -14.87
C ARG A 58 -9.78 10.29 -15.52
N THR A 59 -9.53 9.69 -16.68
CA THR A 59 -10.55 8.96 -17.46
C THR A 59 -10.65 7.49 -17.07
N THR A 60 -9.60 6.93 -16.47
CA THR A 60 -9.55 5.53 -16.05
C THR A 60 -10.06 5.39 -14.60
N PRO A 61 -11.21 4.75 -14.37
CA PRO A 61 -11.76 4.56 -13.01
C PRO A 61 -10.88 3.69 -12.12
N ASP A 62 -9.96 2.92 -12.71
CA ASP A 62 -8.94 2.14 -12.01
C ASP A 62 -7.92 3.02 -11.28
N CYS A 63 -7.62 4.20 -11.80
CA CYS A 63 -6.69 5.14 -11.21
C CYS A 63 -7.31 6.03 -10.12
N SER A 64 -8.64 6.02 -9.98
CA SER A 64 -9.34 6.75 -8.94
C SER A 64 -9.53 5.86 -7.72
N VAL A 65 -8.77 6.13 -6.65
CA VAL A 65 -8.92 5.46 -5.36
C VAL A 65 -10.06 6.15 -4.62
N GLY A 66 -11.29 5.65 -4.79
CA GLY A 66 -12.53 6.29 -4.30
C GLY A 66 -12.58 6.53 -2.77
N ASP A 67 -11.80 5.78 -2.00
CA ASP A 67 -11.75 5.86 -0.53
C ASP A 67 -10.48 6.55 0.01
N GLY A 68 -9.61 7.06 -0.87
CA GLY A 68 -8.36 7.72 -0.51
C GLY A 68 -8.54 9.19 -0.17
N TYR A 69 -7.98 9.66 0.96
CA TYR A 69 -8.02 11.07 1.36
C TYR A 69 -7.21 11.98 0.40
N ILE A 70 -6.20 11.42 -0.28
CA ILE A 70 -5.30 12.14 -1.20
C ILE A 70 -5.12 11.33 -2.48
N ASN A 71 -5.51 11.89 -3.62
CA ASN A 71 -5.26 11.32 -4.95
C ASN A 71 -3.82 11.63 -5.41
N TYR A 72 -2.87 10.81 -4.97
CA TYR A 72 -1.45 10.97 -5.32
C TYR A 72 -1.18 10.77 -6.82
N LEU A 73 -1.99 9.97 -7.52
CA LEU A 73 -1.87 9.75 -8.96
C LEU A 73 -2.24 11.01 -9.77
N ASP A 74 -3.40 11.63 -9.48
CA ASP A 74 -3.79 12.90 -10.11
C ASP A 74 -2.78 13.99 -9.74
N GLY A 75 -2.39 14.05 -8.47
CA GLY A 75 -1.36 14.98 -7.99
C GLY A 75 -0.03 14.86 -8.77
N ALA A 76 0.49 13.64 -8.93
CA ALA A 76 1.77 13.39 -9.56
C ALA A 76 1.77 13.62 -11.08
N PHE A 77 0.70 13.23 -11.78
CA PHE A 77 0.65 13.29 -13.24
C PHE A 77 -0.06 14.53 -13.81
N CYS A 78 -0.93 15.20 -13.04
CA CYS A 78 -1.72 16.35 -13.50
C CYS A 78 -1.34 17.71 -12.89
N SER A 79 -0.63 17.76 -11.75
CA SER A 79 -0.31 19.06 -11.11
C SER A 79 0.84 19.80 -11.78
N PHE A 80 1.75 19.09 -12.45
CA PHE A 80 2.96 19.65 -13.06
C PHE A 80 3.00 19.40 -14.57
N LEU A 81 3.68 20.29 -15.29
CA LEU A 81 3.94 20.10 -16.72
C LEU A 81 4.72 18.80 -16.97
N PRO A 82 4.51 18.07 -18.09
CA PRO A 82 5.17 16.78 -18.34
C PRO A 82 6.71 16.82 -18.24
N SER A 83 7.32 17.96 -18.58
CA SER A 83 8.78 18.18 -18.50
C SER A 83 9.30 18.31 -17.06
N LEU A 84 8.44 18.59 -16.08
CA LEU A 84 8.77 18.79 -14.67
C LEU A 84 8.39 17.59 -13.79
N PHE A 85 8.02 16.46 -14.39
CA PHE A 85 7.75 15.21 -13.67
C PHE A 85 8.86 14.76 -12.68
N PRO A 86 10.18 14.84 -13.00
CA PRO A 86 11.21 14.49 -12.02
C PRO A 86 11.20 15.41 -10.79
N LEU A 87 10.82 16.68 -10.95
CA LEU A 87 10.67 17.61 -9.83
C LEU A 87 9.48 17.25 -8.94
N ALA A 88 8.39 16.76 -9.53
CA ALA A 88 7.26 16.21 -8.77
C ALA A 88 7.68 15.02 -7.92
N ILE A 89 8.36 14.02 -8.50
CA ILE A 89 8.87 12.85 -7.75
C ILE A 89 9.80 13.29 -6.61
N PHE A 90 10.71 14.22 -6.88
CA PHE A 90 11.62 14.74 -5.86
C PHE A 90 10.86 15.40 -4.70
N LEU A 91 9.86 16.23 -5.01
CA LEU A 91 9.02 16.88 -4.01
C LEU A 91 8.23 15.87 -3.18
N TYR A 92 7.61 14.86 -3.80
CA TYR A 92 6.93 13.78 -3.09
C TYR A 92 7.89 12.97 -2.22
N THR A 93 9.11 12.71 -2.69
CA THR A 93 10.14 12.01 -1.90
C THR A 93 10.54 12.82 -0.69
N LEU A 94 10.77 14.14 -0.84
CA LEU A 94 11.05 15.02 0.30
C LEU A 94 9.88 15.09 1.28
N TRP A 95 8.64 15.11 0.78
CA TRP A 95 7.45 15.08 1.61
C TRP A 95 7.36 13.79 2.42
N LEU A 96 7.56 12.62 1.78
CA LEU A 96 7.59 11.33 2.48
C LEU A 96 8.71 11.26 3.52
N LEU A 97 9.90 11.78 3.20
CA LEU A 97 11.02 11.86 4.13
C LEU A 97 10.68 12.74 5.35
N TYR A 98 10.05 13.89 5.11
CA TYR A 98 9.60 14.78 6.17
C TYR A 98 8.58 14.10 7.10
N LEU A 99 7.58 13.41 6.54
CA LEU A 99 6.61 12.63 7.30
C LEU A 99 7.30 11.52 8.11
N PHE A 100 8.25 10.81 7.51
CA PHE A 100 9.01 9.75 8.19
C PHE A 100 9.81 10.30 9.38
N ILE A 101 10.49 11.44 9.21
CA ILE A 101 11.24 12.09 10.31
C ILE A 101 10.29 12.54 11.42
N ILE A 102 9.15 13.14 11.09
CA ILE A 102 8.16 13.53 12.09
C ILE A 102 7.64 12.34 12.87
N LEU A 103 7.29 11.24 12.18
CA LEU A 103 6.86 10.00 12.84
C LEU A 103 7.95 9.46 13.77
N ALA A 104 9.21 9.45 13.34
CA ALA A 104 10.34 9.00 14.15
C ALA A 104 10.55 9.89 15.40
N VAL A 105 10.57 11.21 15.24
CA VAL A 105 10.71 12.16 16.36
C VAL A 105 9.52 12.05 17.30
N THR A 106 8.32 11.87 16.77
CA THR A 106 7.09 11.73 17.57
C THR A 106 7.12 10.45 18.39
N ALA A 107 7.56 9.35 17.78
CA ALA A 107 7.73 8.08 18.45
C ALA A 107 8.76 8.17 19.60
N GLU A 108 9.91 8.79 19.35
CA GLU A 108 10.96 8.91 20.37
C GLU A 108 10.56 9.85 21.51
N LYS A 109 10.04 11.05 21.20
CA LYS A 109 9.82 12.12 22.18
C LYS A 109 8.50 12.03 22.92
N PHE A 110 7.45 11.49 22.29
CA PHE A 110 6.12 11.44 22.88
C PHE A 110 5.65 10.01 23.13
N PHE A 111 5.81 9.09 22.18
CA PHE A 111 5.28 7.74 22.35
C PHE A 111 6.04 6.95 23.42
N CYS A 112 7.37 6.84 23.32
CA CYS A 112 8.19 6.05 24.25
C CYS A 112 8.09 6.49 25.73
N PRO A 113 8.14 7.79 26.08
CA PRO A 113 8.00 8.23 27.47
C PRO A 113 6.59 7.94 28.05
N ASN A 114 5.55 8.12 27.24
CA ASN A 114 4.19 7.78 27.64
C ASN A 114 4.03 6.27 27.89
N LEU A 115 4.63 5.42 27.06
CA LEU A 115 4.66 3.97 27.31
C LEU A 115 5.35 3.62 28.63
N SER A 116 6.46 4.29 28.96
CA SER A 116 7.18 4.11 30.24
C SER A 116 6.35 4.57 31.44
N ALA A 117 5.56 5.64 31.30
CA ALA A 117 4.64 6.08 32.34
C ALA A 117 3.51 5.06 32.56
N ILE A 118 2.90 4.58 31.47
CA ILE A 118 1.84 3.55 31.51
C ILE A 118 2.38 2.25 32.11
N SER A 119 3.58 1.81 31.73
CA SER A 119 4.19 0.59 32.27
C SER A 119 4.41 0.67 33.78
N ARG A 120 4.82 1.84 34.30
CA ARG A 120 4.96 2.09 35.74
C ARG A 120 3.62 2.00 36.47
N ILE A 121 2.56 2.58 35.91
CA ILE A 121 1.20 2.53 36.50
C ILE A 121 0.67 1.10 36.52
N LEU A 122 0.87 0.35 35.42
CA LEU A 122 0.43 -1.03 35.28
C LEU A 122 1.37 -2.05 35.96
N ARG A 123 2.46 -1.59 36.62
CA ARG A 123 3.51 -2.43 37.23
C ARG A 123 4.12 -3.46 36.27
N LEU A 124 4.20 -3.13 34.98
CA LEU A 124 4.84 -3.94 33.96
C LEU A 124 6.32 -3.58 33.82
N SER A 125 7.15 -4.57 33.47
CA SER A 125 8.56 -4.29 33.15
C SER A 125 8.67 -3.51 31.84
N HIS A 126 9.72 -2.69 31.71
CA HIS A 126 10.02 -1.96 30.46
C HIS A 126 10.13 -2.89 29.25
N ASN A 127 10.63 -4.11 29.46
CA ASN A 127 10.71 -5.13 28.42
C ASN A 127 9.32 -5.49 27.93
N VAL A 128 8.38 -5.84 28.83
CA VAL A 128 6.99 -6.20 28.46
C VAL A 128 6.27 -5.05 27.76
N ALA A 129 6.49 -3.82 28.22
CA ALA A 129 5.92 -2.63 27.57
C ALA A 129 6.44 -2.44 26.13
N GLY A 130 7.72 -2.71 25.90
CA GLY A 130 8.34 -2.73 24.57
C GLY A 130 7.75 -3.83 23.68
N VAL A 131 7.75 -5.09 24.13
CA VAL A 131 7.25 -6.20 23.28
C VAL A 131 5.73 -6.14 23.02
N THR A 132 4.97 -5.39 23.82
CA THR A 132 3.51 -5.31 23.68
C THR A 132 3.05 -3.98 23.10
N PHE A 133 3.26 -2.87 23.81
CA PHE A 133 2.68 -1.58 23.39
C PHE A 133 3.42 -0.94 22.23
N LEU A 134 4.75 -1.08 22.17
CA LEU A 134 5.52 -0.60 21.01
C LEU A 134 5.14 -1.42 19.76
N ALA A 135 5.08 -2.75 19.90
CA ALA A 135 4.67 -3.65 18.82
C ALA A 135 3.24 -3.37 18.35
N PHE A 136 2.30 -3.17 19.28
CA PHE A 136 0.92 -2.82 18.96
C PHE A 136 0.80 -1.44 18.30
N GLY A 137 1.54 -0.44 18.79
CA GLY A 137 1.54 0.91 18.21
C GLY A 137 2.04 0.95 16.77
N ASN A 138 2.99 0.09 16.41
CA ASN A 138 3.45 -0.06 15.03
C ASN A 138 2.45 -0.88 14.19
N GLY A 139 1.99 -2.01 14.70
CA GLY A 139 1.15 -2.94 13.93
C GLY A 139 -0.30 -2.48 13.71
N ALA A 140 -0.88 -1.70 14.62
CA ALA A 140 -2.26 -1.23 14.51
C ALA A 140 -2.53 -0.42 13.22
N PRO A 141 -1.78 0.66 12.89
CA PRO A 141 -2.00 1.40 11.65
C PRO A 141 -1.77 0.54 10.40
N ASP A 142 -0.81 -0.39 10.42
CA ASP A 142 -0.55 -1.32 9.32
C ASP A 142 -1.76 -2.24 9.06
N VAL A 143 -2.37 -2.77 10.12
CA VAL A 143 -3.58 -3.61 10.02
C VAL A 143 -4.75 -2.80 9.47
N PHE A 144 -4.98 -1.57 9.95
CA PHE A 144 -6.06 -0.73 9.44
C PHE A 144 -5.87 -0.38 7.96
N SER A 145 -4.64 -0.02 7.58
CA SER A 145 -4.27 0.25 6.18
C SER A 145 -4.49 -0.98 5.30
N ALA A 146 -4.04 -2.15 5.76
CA ALA A 146 -4.23 -3.41 5.03
C ALA A 146 -5.73 -3.75 4.87
N VAL A 147 -6.54 -3.66 5.93
CA VAL A 147 -7.99 -3.94 5.86
C VAL A 147 -8.69 -2.98 4.89
N ALA A 148 -8.34 -1.69 4.91
CA ALA A 148 -8.87 -0.72 3.96
C ALA A 148 -8.47 -1.09 2.52
N ALA A 149 -7.22 -1.48 2.29
CA ALA A 149 -6.76 -1.88 0.96
C ALA A 149 -7.29 -3.25 0.50
N PHE A 150 -7.62 -4.17 1.40
CA PHE A 150 -8.28 -5.44 1.03
C PHE A 150 -9.77 -5.28 0.72
N SER A 151 -10.37 -4.15 1.08
CA SER A 151 -11.77 -3.85 0.74
C SER A 151 -11.96 -3.65 -0.77
N ASP A 152 -10.88 -3.31 -1.49
CA ASP A 152 -10.86 -3.25 -2.95
C ASP A 152 -9.88 -4.29 -3.51
N SER A 153 -10.40 -5.21 -4.33
CA SER A 153 -9.60 -6.25 -4.99
C SER A 153 -8.41 -5.70 -5.80
N ARG A 154 -8.47 -4.44 -6.25
CA ARG A 154 -7.42 -3.79 -7.04
C ARG A 154 -6.21 -3.37 -6.19
N THR A 155 -6.44 -2.98 -4.93
CA THR A 155 -5.39 -2.50 -4.02
C THR A 155 -4.89 -3.57 -3.07
N ALA A 156 -5.57 -4.72 -2.99
CA ALA A 156 -5.16 -5.90 -2.23
C ALA A 156 -3.71 -6.34 -2.52
N GLY A 157 -3.29 -6.37 -3.80
CA GLY A 157 -1.91 -6.73 -4.16
C GLY A 157 -0.86 -5.74 -3.65
N LEU A 158 -1.20 -4.44 -3.64
CA LEU A 158 -0.34 -3.39 -3.10
C LEU A 158 -0.22 -3.49 -1.57
N ALA A 159 -1.31 -3.84 -0.89
CA ALA A 159 -1.33 -4.05 0.56
C ALA A 159 -0.38 -5.18 0.97
N ILE A 160 -0.42 -6.29 0.25
CA ILE A 160 0.47 -7.43 0.48
C ILE A 160 1.94 -7.02 0.27
N GLY A 161 2.23 -6.31 -0.82
CA GLY A 161 3.57 -5.77 -1.09
C GLY A 161 4.08 -4.85 0.02
N ALA A 162 3.21 -3.99 0.57
CA ALA A 162 3.56 -3.11 1.68
C ALA A 162 3.90 -3.87 2.97
N LEU A 163 3.09 -4.87 3.34
CA LEU A 163 3.32 -5.70 4.53
C LEU A 163 4.64 -6.48 4.45
N PHE A 164 4.91 -7.09 3.29
CA PHE A 164 6.18 -7.80 3.06
C PHE A 164 7.37 -6.84 3.05
N GLY A 165 7.23 -5.71 2.36
CA GLY A 165 8.27 -4.68 2.30
C GLY A 165 8.63 -4.16 3.69
N ALA A 166 7.63 -3.88 4.54
CA ALA A 166 7.84 -3.45 5.92
C ALA A 166 8.58 -4.52 6.75
N GLY A 167 8.15 -5.78 6.67
CA GLY A 167 8.80 -6.89 7.39
C GLY A 167 10.26 -7.09 6.96
N VAL A 168 10.54 -7.09 5.66
CA VAL A 168 11.91 -7.21 5.12
C VAL A 168 12.75 -6.00 5.51
N PHE A 169 12.22 -4.78 5.41
CA PHE A 169 12.94 -3.56 5.78
C PHE A 169 13.34 -3.56 7.25
N VAL A 170 12.42 -3.91 8.16
CA VAL A 170 12.70 -3.95 9.61
C VAL A 170 13.72 -5.04 9.94
N THR A 171 13.58 -6.24 9.37
CA THR A 171 14.48 -7.37 9.67
C THR A 171 15.87 -7.21 9.07
N THR A 172 16.01 -6.51 7.95
CA THR A 172 17.31 -6.33 7.27
C THR A 172 17.97 -5.01 7.64
N VAL A 173 17.33 -3.87 7.31
CA VAL A 173 17.91 -2.53 7.46
C VAL A 173 17.92 -2.10 8.91
N VAL A 174 16.79 -2.21 9.62
CA VAL A 174 16.68 -1.73 11.00
C VAL A 174 17.48 -2.63 11.95
N ALA A 175 17.21 -3.94 11.94
CA ALA A 175 17.94 -4.87 12.81
C ALA A 175 19.44 -4.91 12.46
N GLY A 176 19.80 -4.94 11.17
CA GLY A 176 21.19 -4.87 10.72
C GLY A 176 21.88 -3.59 11.18
N GLY A 177 21.23 -2.44 11.03
CA GLY A 177 21.74 -1.16 11.53
C GLY A 177 21.98 -1.17 13.05
N ILE A 178 21.05 -1.73 13.83
CA ILE A 178 21.22 -1.85 15.29
C ILE A 178 22.43 -2.74 15.63
N THR A 179 22.62 -3.86 14.95
CA THR A 179 23.78 -4.75 15.20
C THR A 179 25.13 -4.08 14.93
N ILE A 180 25.20 -3.19 13.93
CA ILE A 180 26.41 -2.43 13.61
C ILE A 180 26.70 -1.37 14.69
N VAL A 181 25.66 -0.64 15.11
CA VAL A 181 25.81 0.46 16.08
C VAL A 181 26.02 -0.05 17.51
N LYS A 182 25.33 -1.14 17.88
CA LYS A 182 25.42 -1.78 19.19
C LYS A 182 25.47 -3.30 18.99
N PRO A 183 26.66 -3.91 18.95
CA PRO A 183 26.76 -5.36 18.83
C PRO A 183 26.11 -6.01 20.05
N PHE A 184 25.08 -6.81 19.82
CA PHE A 184 24.41 -7.61 20.83
C PHE A 184 24.47 -9.08 20.43
N THR A 185 24.63 -9.97 21.39
CA THR A 185 24.62 -11.42 21.15
C THR A 185 23.19 -11.93 21.23
N ALA A 186 22.58 -12.17 20.07
CA ALA A 186 21.28 -12.85 20.03
C ALA A 186 21.46 -14.32 20.43
N ALA A 187 20.62 -14.81 21.34
CA ALA A 187 20.60 -16.23 21.68
C ALA A 187 20.14 -17.04 20.45
N SER A 188 20.96 -18.00 20.02
CA SER A 188 20.73 -18.72 18.75
C SER A 188 19.43 -19.52 18.73
N ARG A 189 18.96 -20.03 19.88
CA ARG A 189 17.72 -20.82 19.98
C ARG A 189 16.45 -19.98 19.72
N PRO A 190 16.17 -18.89 20.47
CA PRO A 190 15.00 -18.05 20.19
C PRO A 190 15.08 -17.38 18.82
N PHE A 191 16.28 -17.00 18.37
CA PHE A 191 16.47 -16.43 17.04
C PHE A 191 16.10 -17.41 15.92
N LEU A 192 16.58 -18.65 15.99
CA LEU A 192 16.24 -19.68 15.00
C LEU A 192 14.74 -20.00 15.01
N ARG A 193 14.13 -20.09 16.20
CA ARG A 193 12.68 -20.26 16.36
C ARG A 193 11.92 -19.17 15.60
N ASP A 194 12.24 -17.91 15.87
CA ASP A 194 11.52 -16.77 15.27
C ASP A 194 11.68 -16.74 13.75
N ILE A 195 12.87 -17.05 13.22
CA ILE A 195 13.10 -17.19 11.78
C ILE A 195 12.28 -18.32 11.18
N VAL A 196 12.24 -19.50 11.82
CA VAL A 196 11.49 -20.65 11.29
C VAL A 196 10.00 -20.32 11.18
N PHE A 197 9.41 -19.72 12.22
CA PHE A 197 8.02 -19.29 12.16
C PHE A 197 7.79 -18.20 11.10
N TYR A 198 8.69 -17.23 10.99
CA TYR A 198 8.60 -16.18 9.98
C TYR A 198 8.66 -16.73 8.55
N ILE A 199 9.61 -17.62 8.25
CA ILE A 199 9.73 -18.29 6.94
C ILE A 199 8.51 -19.16 6.66
N SER A 200 7.96 -19.85 7.66
CA SER A 200 6.73 -20.64 7.49
C SER A 200 5.52 -19.77 7.12
N ALA A 201 5.39 -18.58 7.73
CA ALA A 201 4.35 -17.62 7.40
C ALA A 201 4.52 -17.08 5.97
N ILE A 202 5.74 -16.75 5.56
CA ILE A 202 6.04 -16.32 4.18
C ILE A 202 5.65 -17.42 3.19
N PHE A 203 6.05 -18.67 3.47
CA PHE A 203 5.75 -19.81 2.60
C PHE A 203 4.25 -20.05 2.46
N LEU A 204 3.50 -20.01 3.57
CA LEU A 204 2.05 -20.12 3.54
C LEU A 204 1.41 -18.98 2.72
N THR A 205 1.93 -17.76 2.86
CA THR A 205 1.43 -16.61 2.08
C THR A 205 1.66 -16.81 0.60
N PHE A 206 2.85 -17.27 0.22
CA PHE A 206 3.19 -17.58 -1.16
C PHE A 206 2.25 -18.65 -1.74
N PHE A 207 1.93 -19.69 -0.96
CA PHE A 207 1.00 -20.74 -1.38
C PHE A 207 -0.43 -20.21 -1.60
N ILE A 208 -0.93 -19.34 -0.72
CA ILE A 208 -2.25 -18.72 -0.85
C ILE A 208 -2.29 -17.78 -2.05
N LEU A 209 -1.24 -16.97 -2.24
CA LEU A 209 -1.11 -16.11 -3.42
C LEU A 209 -1.05 -16.91 -4.73
N TYR A 210 -0.39 -18.06 -4.72
CA TYR A 210 -0.32 -18.95 -5.88
C TYR A 210 -1.69 -19.53 -6.25
N GLN A 211 -2.52 -19.86 -5.25
CA GLN A 211 -3.90 -20.31 -5.49
C GLN A 211 -4.82 -19.18 -5.96
N GLY A 212 -4.57 -17.94 -5.53
CA GLY A 212 -5.28 -16.74 -5.98
C GLY A 212 -6.64 -16.51 -5.33
N PHE A 213 -7.02 -17.29 -4.33
CA PHE A 213 -8.22 -17.09 -3.51
C PHE A 213 -7.89 -17.33 -2.04
N VAL A 214 -8.58 -16.63 -1.14
CA VAL A 214 -8.40 -16.76 0.32
C VAL A 214 -9.67 -17.37 0.91
N THR A 215 -9.52 -18.55 1.51
CA THR A 215 -10.60 -19.27 2.19
C THR A 215 -10.58 -19.01 3.70
N LEU A 216 -11.72 -19.23 4.37
CA LEU A 216 -11.79 -19.18 5.84
C LEU A 216 -10.82 -20.18 6.48
N ALA A 217 -10.60 -21.34 5.84
CA ALA A 217 -9.66 -22.34 6.32
C ALA A 217 -8.23 -21.79 6.37
N GLU A 218 -7.77 -21.09 5.32
CA GLU A 218 -6.44 -20.48 5.27
C GLU A 218 -6.28 -19.36 6.33
N ALA A 219 -7.32 -18.56 6.54
CA ALA A 219 -7.33 -17.56 7.62
C ALA A 219 -7.22 -18.22 9.02
N LEU A 220 -7.92 -19.34 9.25
CA LEU A 220 -7.82 -20.11 10.48
C LEU A 220 -6.43 -20.74 10.66
N VAL A 221 -5.79 -21.18 9.58
CA VAL A 221 -4.40 -21.69 9.61
C VAL A 221 -3.43 -20.60 10.05
N TYR A 222 -3.58 -19.36 9.57
CA TYR A 222 -2.77 -18.23 10.07
C TYR A 222 -3.00 -17.93 11.54
N LEU A 223 -4.26 -17.94 11.98
CA LEU A 223 -4.58 -17.73 13.38
C LEU A 223 -3.95 -18.83 14.26
N LEU A 224 -4.04 -20.08 13.83
CA LEU A 224 -3.42 -21.21 14.51
C LEU A 224 -1.89 -21.09 14.54
N LEU A 225 -1.27 -20.72 13.42
CA LEU A 225 0.18 -20.50 13.33
C LEU A 225 0.62 -19.43 14.34
N TYR A 226 -0.11 -18.32 14.46
CA TYR A 226 0.15 -17.28 15.43
C TYR A 226 0.00 -17.77 16.88
N LEU A 227 -1.08 -18.50 17.19
CA LEU A 227 -1.28 -19.06 18.53
C LEU A 227 -0.18 -20.05 18.92
N VAL A 228 0.21 -20.93 18.00
CA VAL A 228 1.32 -21.88 18.20
C VAL A 228 2.63 -21.12 18.42
N TYR A 229 2.92 -20.10 17.61
CA TYR A 229 4.10 -19.26 17.80
C TYR A 229 4.14 -18.63 19.21
N VAL A 230 3.06 -17.97 19.63
CA VAL A 230 2.97 -17.35 20.96
C VAL A 230 3.15 -18.39 22.06
N PHE A 231 2.49 -19.54 21.95
CA PHE A 231 2.61 -20.63 22.92
C PHE A 231 4.06 -21.14 23.04
N VAL A 232 4.72 -21.39 21.90
CA VAL A 232 6.13 -21.81 21.88
C VAL A 232 7.02 -20.71 22.49
N VAL A 233 6.77 -19.44 22.17
CA VAL A 233 7.54 -18.32 22.74
C VAL A 233 7.41 -18.26 24.26
N VAL A 234 6.20 -18.36 24.79
CA VAL A 234 5.92 -18.34 26.23
C VAL A 234 6.62 -19.50 26.94
N ILE A 235 6.51 -20.73 26.42
CA ILE A 235 7.19 -21.90 27.01
C ILE A 235 8.72 -21.77 26.93
N SER A 236 9.24 -21.19 25.84
CA SER A 236 10.69 -21.03 25.67
C SER A 236 11.29 -19.95 26.57
N THR A 237 10.45 -19.06 27.09
CA THR A 237 10.85 -17.88 27.88
C THR A 237 10.59 -18.07 29.38
N ALA A 238 9.68 -18.99 29.74
CA ALA A 238 9.46 -19.48 31.10
C ALA A 238 10.55 -20.48 31.52
#